data_AF-A0AAZ1XAQ4-F1
#
_entry.id   AF-A0AAZ1XAQ4-F1
#
_cell.length_a   1.000
_cell.length_b   1.000
_cell.length_c   1.000
_cell.angle_alpha   90.00
_cell.angle_beta   90.00
_cell.angle_gamma   90.00
#
_symmetry.space_group_name_H-M   'P 1'
#
loop_
_entity.id
_entity.type
_entity.pdbx_description
1 polymer ?
#
loop_
_entity_poly.entity_id
_entity_poly.type
_entity_poly.pdbx_seq_one_letter_code
_entity_poly.pdbx_strand_id
1 'polypeptide(L)'
;YTDPNERAVESDNDSTHAEEDEDGPHFEPIVPLPDKVDVKTGEEEEEEIFCTRAKLYRFDTETKEWKERGIGNVKILKHSTKGKVRLLMRREQVLKICVCHTSFRRQRK
;
A
#
# COMPACT_ATOMS: atom_id res chain seq x y z
N TYR A 1 -22.65 47.41 -37.34
CA TYR A 1 -22.69 48.56 -36.44
C TYR A 1 -21.79 48.25 -35.26
N THR A 2 -20.54 48.71 -35.31
CA THR A 2 -19.78 49.13 -34.12
C THR A 2 -20.41 50.46 -33.65
N ASP A 3 -20.39 50.94 -32.41
CA ASP A 3 -19.40 50.87 -31.34
C ASP A 3 -20.06 51.45 -30.04
N PRO A 4 -19.34 52.01 -29.05
CA PRO A 4 -19.02 51.54 -27.70
C PRO A 4 -19.82 52.28 -26.59
N ASN A 5 -19.58 52.00 -25.29
CA ASN A 5 -19.14 53.01 -24.31
C ASN A 5 -19.20 52.52 -22.85
N GLU A 6 -18.02 52.65 -22.21
CA GLU A 6 -17.61 52.67 -20.80
C GLU A 6 -18.66 52.93 -19.69
N ARG A 7 -18.51 52.31 -18.51
CA ARG A 7 -17.74 52.86 -17.35
C ARG A 7 -17.79 51.95 -16.12
N ALA A 8 -16.69 52.01 -15.36
CA ALA A 8 -16.31 51.20 -14.22
C ALA A 8 -17.13 51.42 -12.95
N VAL A 9 -17.23 50.38 -12.11
CA VAL A 9 -17.35 50.51 -10.65
C VAL A 9 -16.75 49.29 -9.94
N GLU A 10 -15.58 49.55 -9.37
CA GLU A 10 -15.01 49.10 -8.09
C GLU A 10 -14.99 47.61 -7.72
N SER A 11 -13.74 47.13 -7.63
CA SER A 11 -13.27 45.98 -6.89
C SER A 11 -13.41 46.24 -5.39
N ASP A 12 -14.34 45.54 -4.73
CA ASP A 12 -14.12 45.09 -3.35
C ASP A 12 -15.11 43.95 -3.03
N ASN A 13 -14.61 42.72 -2.97
CA ASN A 13 -15.20 41.71 -2.11
C ASN A 13 -14.09 40.75 -1.69
N ASP A 14 -13.36 41.18 -0.67
CA ASP A 14 -12.72 40.32 0.32
C ASP A 14 -13.75 39.34 0.88
N SER A 15 -14.01 38.26 0.15
CA SER A 15 -14.68 37.10 0.71
C SER A 15 -13.59 36.09 1.03
N THR A 16 -13.02 36.26 2.23
CA THR A 16 -12.28 35.25 2.97
C THR A 16 -12.89 33.87 2.68
N HIS A 17 -12.15 33.04 1.95
CA HIS A 17 -12.45 31.63 1.79
C HIS A 17 -12.22 30.99 3.17
N ALA A 18 -13.24 31.06 4.03
CA ALA A 18 -13.31 30.23 5.21
C ALA A 18 -13.56 28.82 4.69
N GLU A 19 -12.46 28.12 4.39
CA GLU A 19 -12.45 26.67 4.28
C GLU A 19 -13.08 26.14 5.57
N GLU A 20 -14.28 25.57 5.44
CA GLU A 20 -14.93 24.82 6.51
C GLU A 20 -14.09 23.55 6.74
N ASP A 21 -13.01 23.69 7.52
CA ASP A 21 -12.26 22.58 8.09
C ASP A 21 -13.15 21.90 9.14
N GLU A 22 -14.04 21.02 8.66
CA GLU A 22 -14.75 20.06 9.50
C GLU A 22 -13.78 18.93 9.90
N ASP A 23 -12.68 19.29 10.55
CA ASP A 23 -11.88 18.33 11.32
C ASP A 23 -12.81 17.78 12.39
N GLY A 24 -13.15 16.49 12.28
CA GLY A 24 -13.96 15.78 13.25
C GLY A 24 -13.42 15.91 14.69
N PRO A 25 -14.09 15.33 15.69
CA PRO A 25 -13.72 15.52 17.09
C PRO A 25 -12.22 15.27 17.32
N HIS A 26 -11.54 16.27 17.88
CA HIS A 26 -10.13 16.18 18.25
C HIS A 26 -9.97 15.35 19.53
N PHE A 27 -9.02 14.42 19.54
CA PHE A 27 -8.75 13.55 20.69
C PHE A 27 -7.30 13.73 21.16
N GLU A 28 -7.11 13.95 22.46
CA GLU A 28 -5.77 13.99 23.05
C GLU A 28 -5.14 12.58 23.06
N PRO A 29 -3.86 12.46 22.69
CA PRO A 29 -3.18 11.17 22.65
C PRO A 29 -2.98 10.61 24.08
N ILE A 30 -3.47 9.39 24.32
CA ILE A 30 -3.31 8.68 25.61
C ILE A 30 -1.85 8.21 25.81
N VAL A 31 -1.10 8.05 24.72
CA VAL A 31 0.30 7.64 24.72
C VAL A 31 1.12 8.57 23.82
N PRO A 32 2.35 8.93 24.21
CA PRO A 32 3.22 9.71 23.34
C PRO A 32 3.50 8.92 22.06
N LEU A 33 3.42 9.61 20.91
CA LEU A 33 3.80 8.97 19.65
C LEU A 33 5.28 8.59 19.73
N PRO A 34 5.63 7.33 19.46
CA PRO A 34 7.02 6.93 19.41
C PRO A 34 7.75 7.64 18.27
N ASP A 35 9.07 7.74 18.39
CA ASP A 35 9.91 8.33 17.36
C ASP A 35 9.72 7.62 16.02
N LYS A 36 9.80 8.41 14.94
CA LYS A 36 9.74 7.87 13.58
C LYS A 36 10.95 6.96 13.35
N VAL A 37 10.68 5.68 13.11
CA VAL A 37 11.72 4.69 12.79
C VAL A 37 11.87 4.51 11.28
N ASP A 38 13.09 4.22 10.85
CA ASP A 38 13.35 3.82 9.47
C ASP A 38 12.69 2.47 9.17
N VAL A 39 11.84 2.44 8.15
CA VAL A 39 11.11 1.25 7.75
C VAL A 39 12.03 0.34 6.94
N LYS A 40 12.43 -0.78 7.53
CA LYS A 40 13.12 -1.87 6.83
C LYS A 40 12.11 -2.92 6.38
N THR A 41 12.14 -3.23 5.09
CA THR A 41 11.29 -4.23 4.45
C THR A 41 11.80 -5.66 4.65
N GLY A 42 13.12 -5.80 4.87
CA GLY A 42 13.80 -7.10 4.93
C GLY A 42 14.00 -7.73 3.56
N GLU A 43 13.90 -6.94 2.48
CA GLU A 43 14.07 -7.31 1.07
C GLU A 43 15.33 -6.65 0.47
N GLU A 44 16.12 -5.90 1.26
CA GLU A 44 17.18 -5.01 0.78
C GLU A 44 18.41 -5.74 0.20
N GLU A 45 18.63 -7.00 0.58
CA GLU A 45 19.74 -7.84 0.08
C GLU A 45 19.31 -8.81 -1.03
N GLU A 46 18.12 -8.60 -1.60
CA GLU A 46 17.50 -9.48 -2.57
C GLU A 46 17.08 -8.73 -3.84
N GLU A 47 17.21 -9.42 -4.97
CA GLU A 47 16.77 -8.97 -6.27
C GLU A 47 15.39 -9.56 -6.61
N GLU A 48 14.50 -8.71 -7.11
CA GLU A 48 13.18 -9.12 -7.58
C GLU A 48 13.27 -9.71 -9.00
N ILE A 49 13.04 -11.03 -9.11
CA ILE A 49 13.05 -11.75 -10.39
C ILE A 49 11.68 -11.70 -11.06
N PHE A 50 10.62 -11.67 -10.25
CA PHE A 50 9.24 -11.68 -10.71
C PHE A 50 8.38 -10.92 -9.73
N CYS A 51 7.43 -10.14 -10.24
CA CYS A 51 6.41 -9.47 -9.46
C CYS A 51 5.13 -9.36 -10.27
N THR A 52 4.03 -9.84 -9.71
CA THR A 52 2.71 -9.76 -10.35
C THR A 52 1.63 -9.80 -9.29
N ARG A 53 0.52 -9.12 -9.56
CA ARG A 53 -0.66 -9.17 -8.71
C ARG A 53 -1.31 -10.54 -8.80
N ALA A 54 -1.56 -11.16 -7.66
CA ALA A 54 -2.20 -12.47 -7.57
C ALA A 54 -3.18 -12.54 -6.39
N LYS A 55 -4.05 -13.55 -6.44
CA LYS A 55 -4.88 -13.98 -5.31
C LYS A 55 -4.43 -15.37 -4.88
N LEU A 56 -4.10 -15.52 -3.60
CA LEU A 56 -3.62 -16.75 -3.03
C LEU A 56 -4.73 -17.46 -2.26
N TYR A 57 -4.79 -18.78 -2.40
CA TYR A 57 -5.69 -19.65 -1.66
C TYR A 57 -4.89 -20.67 -0.84
N ARG A 58 -5.46 -21.10 0.29
CA ARG A 58 -5.01 -22.24 1.08
C ARG A 58 -6.11 -23.28 1.08
N PHE A 59 -5.77 -24.52 0.73
CA PHE A 59 -6.70 -25.64 0.84
C PHE A 59 -6.85 -26.06 2.31
N ASP A 60 -8.08 -26.14 2.78
CA ASP A 60 -8.44 -26.67 4.09
C ASP A 60 -8.77 -28.16 3.94
N THR A 61 -7.98 -29.03 4.58
CA THR A 61 -8.12 -30.48 4.45
C THR A 61 -9.31 -31.04 5.22
N GLU A 62 -9.78 -30.34 6.24
CA GLU A 62 -10.91 -30.78 7.07
C GLU A 62 -12.23 -30.51 6.35
N THR A 63 -12.43 -29.28 5.89
CA THR A 63 -13.65 -28.87 5.17
C THR A 63 -13.58 -29.16 3.66
N LYS A 64 -12.42 -29.58 3.15
CA LYS A 64 -12.14 -29.86 1.72
C LYS A 64 -12.45 -28.68 0.80
N GLU A 65 -12.14 -27.47 1.24
CA GLU A 65 -12.44 -26.24 0.50
C GLU A 65 -11.22 -25.31 0.33
N TRP A 66 -11.26 -24.45 -0.68
CA TRP A 66 -10.24 -23.42 -0.89
C TRP A 66 -10.63 -22.14 -0.14
N LYS A 67 -9.82 -21.74 0.83
CA LYS A 67 -9.99 -20.48 1.57
C LYS A 67 -9.04 -19.42 1.05
N GLU A 68 -9.53 -18.20 0.84
CA GLU A 68 -8.69 -17.08 0.44
C GLU A 68 -7.65 -16.79 1.54
N ARG A 69 -6.38 -16.66 1.15
CA ARG A 69 -5.26 -16.35 2.03
C ARG A 69 -4.81 -14.90 1.91
N GLY A 70 -4.98 -14.29 0.75
CA GLY A 70 -4.73 -12.86 0.53
C GLY A 70 -4.61 -12.49 -0.95
N ILE A 71 -4.73 -11.19 -1.21
CA ILE A 71 -4.60 -10.58 -2.54
C ILE A 71 -3.49 -9.53 -2.48
N GLY A 72 -2.60 -9.53 -3.49
CA GLY A 72 -1.53 -8.56 -3.60
C GLY A 72 -0.42 -9.00 -4.55
N ASN A 73 0.71 -8.31 -4.51
CA ASN A 73 1.86 -8.64 -5.36
C ASN A 73 2.61 -9.84 -4.79
N VAL A 74 2.65 -10.91 -5.58
CA VAL A 74 3.53 -12.05 -5.33
C VAL A 74 4.89 -11.76 -5.98
N LYS A 75 5.95 -11.94 -5.20
CA LYS A 75 7.33 -11.70 -5.59
C LYS A 75 8.15 -12.98 -5.50
N ILE A 76 9.02 -13.18 -6.49
CA ILE A 76 10.13 -14.14 -6.40
C ILE A 76 11.39 -13.32 -6.18
N LEU A 77 11.99 -13.47 -5.00
CA LEU A 77 13.17 -12.73 -4.57
C LEU A 77 14.38 -13.66 -4.52
N LYS A 78 15.53 -13.20 -5.01
CA LYS A 78 16.80 -13.92 -4.94
C LYS A 78 17.84 -13.11 -4.19
N HIS A 79 18.40 -13.69 -3.15
CA HIS A 79 19.46 -13.07 -2.38
C HIS A 79 20.73 -12.93 -3.22
N SER A 80 21.25 -11.71 -3.34
CA SER A 80 22.33 -11.36 -4.28
C SER A 80 23.64 -12.11 -3.99
N THR A 81 23.97 -12.33 -2.71
CA THR A 81 25.22 -12.99 -2.30
C THR A 81 25.07 -14.51 -2.13
N LYS A 82 23.98 -14.95 -1.50
CA LYS A 82 23.76 -16.38 -1.17
C LYS A 82 23.07 -17.17 -2.29
N GLY A 83 22.50 -16.48 -3.28
CA GLY A 83 21.75 -17.09 -4.38
C GLY A 83 20.44 -17.79 -3.98
N LYS A 84 20.03 -17.71 -2.71
CA LYS A 84 18.80 -18.32 -2.20
C LYS A 84 17.59 -17.60 -2.78
N VAL A 85 16.59 -18.36 -3.21
CA VAL A 85 15.34 -17.83 -3.80
C VAL A 85 14.19 -18.07 -2.84
N ARG A 86 13.35 -17.06 -2.60
CA ARG A 86 12.13 -17.16 -1.81
C ARG A 86 10.92 -16.60 -2.55
N LEU A 87 9.75 -17.14 -2.21
CA LEU A 87 8.46 -16.58 -2.59
C LEU A 87 7.97 -15.69 -1.44
N LEU A 88 7.67 -14.43 -1.73
CA LEU A 88 7.14 -13.45 -0.79
C LEU A 88 5.85 -12.85 -1.34
N MET A 89 4.84 -12.69 -0.50
CA MET A 89 3.62 -11.97 -0.88
C MET A 89 3.09 -11.19 0.32
N ARG A 90 2.72 -9.93 0.09
CA ARG A 90 2.04 -9.07 1.07
C ARG A 90 0.63 -8.76 0.59
N ARG A 91 -0.31 -8.63 1.53
CA ARG A 91 -1.69 -8.23 1.23
C ARG A 91 -1.74 -6.74 0.89
N GLU A 92 -2.57 -6.38 -0.08
CA GLU A 92 -2.92 -4.98 -0.36
C GLU A 92 -3.53 -4.31 0.90
N GLN A 93 -3.39 -2.98 1.00
CA GLN A 93 -3.84 -2.12 2.10
C GLN A 93 -3.17 -2.35 3.46
N VAL A 94 -3.18 -3.58 3.98
CA VAL A 94 -2.63 -3.91 5.31
C VAL A 94 -1.14 -4.24 5.28
N LEU A 95 -0.56 -4.51 4.11
CA LEU A 95 0.86 -4.82 3.86
C LEU A 95 1.45 -5.99 4.68
N LYS A 96 0.59 -6.74 5.38
CA LYS A 96 0.95 -7.96 6.13
C LYS A 96 1.36 -9.06 5.17
N ILE A 97 2.42 -9.79 5.53
CA ILE A 97 2.92 -10.94 4.78
C ILE A 97 1.87 -12.06 4.84
N CYS A 98 1.47 -12.58 3.67
CA CYS A 98 0.60 -13.75 3.57
C CYS A 98 1.35 -15.02 3.12
N VAL A 99 2.54 -14.88 2.50
CA VAL A 99 3.47 -15.97 2.15
C VAL A 99 4.91 -15.52 2.34
N CYS A 100 5.71 -16.39 2.97
CA CYS A 100 7.17 -16.29 3.02
C CYS A 100 7.74 -17.72 3.05
N HIS A 101 8.16 -18.24 1.90
CA HIS A 101 8.73 -19.59 1.79
C HIS A 101 10.06 -19.55 1.04
N THR A 102 11.10 -20.11 1.65
CA THR A 102 12.51 -20.10 1.17
C THR A 102 12.87 -21.25 0.25
N SER A 103 11.93 -22.15 -0.07
CA SER A 103 12.21 -23.34 -0.86
C SER A 103 11.21 -23.53 -2.00
N PHE A 104 11.64 -23.24 -3.22
CA PHE A 104 11.11 -23.87 -4.44
C PHE A 104 11.65 -25.30 -4.53
N ARG A 105 11.41 -26.14 -3.50
CA ARG A 105 11.57 -27.58 -3.68
C ARG A 105 10.44 -28.02 -4.60
N ARG A 106 10.73 -28.85 -5.60
CA ARG A 106 9.79 -29.39 -6.59
C ARG A 106 8.52 -29.91 -5.90
N GLN A 107 7.50 -29.05 -5.79
CA GLN A 107 6.15 -29.39 -5.33
C GLN A 107 5.38 -29.92 -6.55
N ARG A 108 5.84 -31.02 -7.13
CA ARG A 108 5.05 -31.81 -8.08
C ARG A 108 5.05 -33.23 -7.54
N LYS A 109 3.91 -33.65 -6.98
CA LYS A 109 3.52 -35.06 -7.06
C LYS A 109 3.05 -35.31 -8.48
#